data_AF-A0A3M0DB05-F1
#
_entry.id   AF-A0A3M0DB05-F1
#
_cell.length_a   1.000
_cell.length_b   1.000
_cell.length_c   1.000
_cell.angle_alpha   90.00
_cell.angle_beta   90.00
_cell.angle_gamma   90.00
#
_symmetry.space_group_name_H-M   'P 1'
#
loop_
_entity.id
_entity.type
_entity.pdbx_description
1 polymer ?
#
loop_
_entity_poly.entity_id
_entity_poly.type
_entity_poly.pdbx_seq_one_letter_code
_entity_poly.pdbx_strand_id
1 'polypeptide(L)'
;MFPHEACDWLDVPRSERDEHEITDVLARAIAHLVDKATIVDDVFRGYADPATSPLARRPVRSRDLRWDGRDPPTPFPGENGTLDVERARDRFATRGIATRTTVTW
;
A
#
# COMPACT_ATOMS: atom_id res chain seq x y z
N MET A 1 -15.68 -3.22 13.80
CA MET A 1 -15.38 -4.43 14.57
C MET A 1 -14.68 -5.41 13.64
N PHE A 2 -13.43 -5.75 13.96
CA PHE A 2 -12.53 -6.55 13.14
C PHE A 2 -12.87 -8.04 13.29
N PRO A 3 -12.81 -8.86 12.23
CA PRO A 3 -13.02 -10.30 12.35
C PRO A 3 -11.79 -10.92 13.04
N HIS A 4 -12.01 -11.60 14.18
CA HIS A 4 -10.95 -12.17 15.04
C HIS A 4 -10.02 -13.14 14.27
N GLU A 5 -10.55 -13.77 13.22
CA GLU A 5 -9.83 -14.67 12.29
C GLU A 5 -8.76 -13.98 11.43
N ALA A 6 -8.88 -12.68 11.12
CA ALA A 6 -7.88 -11.97 10.32
C ALA A 6 -6.58 -11.67 11.09
N CYS A 7 -6.66 -11.58 12.42
CA CYS A 7 -5.51 -11.37 13.31
C CYS A 7 -4.57 -12.59 13.42
N ASP A 8 -5.05 -13.78 13.02
CA ASP A 8 -4.24 -15.01 13.03
C ASP A 8 -3.51 -15.24 11.68
N TRP A 9 -3.95 -14.56 10.62
CA TRP A 9 -3.43 -14.74 9.26
C TRP A 9 -2.41 -13.67 8.87
N LEU A 10 -2.60 -12.45 9.38
CA LEU A 10 -1.62 -11.38 9.36
C LEU A 10 -0.85 -11.49 10.68
N ASP A 11 0.45 -11.72 10.63
CA ASP A 11 1.32 -11.84 11.81
C ASP A 11 1.52 -10.47 12.53
N VAL A 12 0.42 -9.77 12.81
CA VAL A 12 0.44 -8.43 13.38
C VAL A 12 0.75 -8.53 14.87
N PRO A 13 1.82 -7.88 15.34
CA PRO A 13 2.18 -7.87 16.75
C PRO A 13 1.03 -7.33 17.61
N ARG A 14 0.86 -7.93 18.81
CA ARG A 14 -0.25 -7.62 19.73
C ARG A 14 -0.33 -6.14 20.15
N SER A 15 0.77 -5.40 20.06
CA SER A 15 0.84 -3.97 20.34
C SER A 15 0.11 -3.10 19.33
N GLU A 16 -0.21 -3.63 18.14
CA GLU A 16 -0.83 -2.88 17.04
C GLU A 16 -2.32 -3.26 16.82
N ARG A 17 -2.96 -3.84 17.85
CA ARG A 17 -4.31 -4.44 17.77
C ARG A 17 -5.42 -3.53 18.31
N ASP A 18 -5.10 -2.37 18.87
CA ASP A 18 -6.11 -1.51 19.49
C ASP A 18 -6.86 -0.69 18.42
N GLU A 19 -7.93 -1.33 17.95
CA GLU A 19 -9.13 -0.85 17.26
C GLU A 19 -9.06 -0.17 15.88
N HIS A 20 -7.96 0.45 15.45
CA HIS A 20 -7.88 1.04 14.09
C HIS A 20 -6.61 0.69 13.31
N GLU A 21 -5.58 0.19 14.00
CA GLU A 21 -4.24 0.06 13.43
C GLU A 21 -4.14 -1.05 12.37
N ILE A 22 -4.81 -2.20 12.50
CA ILE A 22 -4.74 -3.24 11.46
C ILE A 22 -5.41 -2.77 10.15
N THR A 23 -6.52 -2.04 10.21
CA THR A 23 -7.17 -1.52 8.99
C THR A 23 -6.24 -0.56 8.27
N ASP A 24 -5.55 0.29 9.02
CA ASP A 24 -4.61 1.27 8.46
C ASP A 24 -3.33 0.60 7.94
N VAL A 25 -2.82 -0.41 8.63
CA VAL A 25 -1.67 -1.22 8.19
C VAL A 25 -2.02 -1.97 6.91
N LEU A 26 -3.20 -2.60 6.84
CA LEU A 26 -3.66 -3.30 5.65
C LEU A 26 -3.95 -2.33 4.50
N ALA A 27 -4.64 -1.21 4.75
CA ALA A 27 -4.90 -0.18 3.74
C ALA A 27 -3.58 0.40 3.19
N ARG A 28 -2.59 0.62 4.07
CA ARG A 28 -1.25 1.06 3.65
C ARG A 28 -0.54 -0.01 2.83
N ALA A 29 -0.64 -1.28 3.20
CA ALA A 29 -0.06 -2.38 2.45
C ALA A 29 -0.66 -2.50 1.05
N ILE A 30 -2.00 -2.44 0.95
CA ILE A 30 -2.72 -2.43 -0.33
C ILE A 30 -2.32 -1.22 -1.17
N ALA A 31 -2.18 -0.03 -0.57
CA ALA A 31 -1.77 1.17 -1.28
C ALA A 31 -0.40 1.04 -1.97
N HIS A 32 0.53 0.24 -1.43
CA HIS A 32 1.80 -0.08 -2.09
C HIS A 32 1.64 -0.96 -3.34
N LEU A 33 0.55 -1.72 -3.48
CA LEU A 33 0.31 -2.61 -4.62
C LEU A 33 -0.38 -1.91 -5.79
N VAL A 34 -0.72 -0.63 -5.64
CA VAL A 34 -1.41 0.15 -6.67
C VAL A 34 -0.38 0.95 -7.47
N ASP A 35 -0.19 0.59 -8.73
CA ASP A 35 0.59 1.39 -9.67
C ASP A 35 -0.22 2.61 -10.14
N LYS A 36 -0.14 3.69 -9.37
CA LYS A 36 -0.83 4.94 -9.68
C LYS A 36 -0.38 5.56 -11.01
N ALA A 37 0.89 5.35 -11.41
CA ALA A 37 1.39 5.90 -12.67
C ALA A 37 0.71 5.22 -13.85
N THR A 38 0.72 3.88 -13.85
CA THR A 38 0.08 3.08 -14.89
C THR A 38 -1.43 3.31 -14.93
N ILE A 39 -2.11 3.42 -13.79
CA ILE A 39 -3.56 3.72 -13.78
C ILE A 39 -3.86 5.08 -14.42
N VAL A 40 -3.07 6.11 -14.13
CA VAL A 40 -3.27 7.44 -14.74
C VAL A 40 -3.10 7.38 -16.25
N ASP A 41 -2.10 6.65 -16.74
CA ASP A 41 -1.84 6.53 -18.18
C ASP A 41 -2.86 5.62 -18.89
N ASP A 42 -3.08 4.41 -18.37
CA ASP A 42 -3.87 3.36 -19.02
C ASP A 42 -5.38 3.50 -18.82
N VAL A 43 -5.84 4.09 -17.72
CA VAL A 43 -7.28 4.25 -17.44
C VAL A 43 -7.71 5.68 -17.72
N PHE A 44 -6.94 6.65 -17.22
CA PHE A 44 -7.30 8.07 -17.34
C PHE A 44 -6.66 8.76 -18.54
N ARG A 45 -5.84 8.07 -19.35
CA ARG A 45 -5.19 8.66 -20.55
C ARG A 45 -4.40 9.93 -20.21
N GLY A 46 -3.82 9.99 -19.02
CA GLY A 46 -3.07 11.14 -18.51
C GLY A 46 -3.92 12.27 -17.91
N TYR A 47 -5.25 12.17 -17.88
CA TYR A 47 -6.14 13.24 -17.41
C TYR A 47 -6.40 13.24 -15.89
N ALA A 48 -5.58 12.55 -15.09
CA ALA A 48 -5.72 12.48 -13.64
C ALA A 48 -4.41 12.85 -12.93
N ASP A 49 -4.51 13.47 -11.75
CA ASP A 49 -3.38 13.75 -10.88
C ASP A 49 -3.31 12.73 -9.72
N PRO A 50 -2.21 11.98 -9.57
CA PRO A 50 -2.03 11.04 -8.47
C PRO A 50 -2.07 11.71 -7.09
N ALA A 51 -2.86 11.12 -6.19
CA ALA A 51 -2.90 11.51 -4.79
C ALA A 51 -1.71 10.92 -4.01
N THR A 52 -0.73 11.77 -3.68
CA THR A 52 0.43 11.43 -2.82
C THR A 52 0.23 11.78 -1.34
N SER A 53 -0.90 12.42 -1.02
CA SER A 53 -1.23 12.91 0.32
C SER A 53 -2.75 13.01 0.48
N PRO A 54 -3.29 12.88 1.71
CA PRO A 54 -4.70 13.20 1.98
C PRO A 54 -5.09 14.62 1.54
N LEU A 55 -4.12 15.54 1.50
CA LEU A 55 -4.30 16.91 1.04
C LEU A 55 -4.05 17.10 -0.47
N ALA A 56 -4.12 16.04 -1.28
CA ALA A 56 -3.84 16.10 -2.72
C ALA A 56 -4.64 17.16 -3.49
N ARG A 57 -5.83 17.54 -2.99
CA ARG A 57 -6.68 18.60 -3.56
C ARG A 57 -6.22 20.03 -3.22
N ARG A 58 -5.21 20.20 -2.37
CA ARG A 58 -4.66 21.51 -2.02
C ARG A 58 -3.40 21.78 -2.84
N PRO A 59 -3.19 23.04 -3.27
CA PRO A 59 -2.06 23.41 -4.13
C PRO A 59 -0.70 23.32 -3.43
N VAL A 60 -0.67 23.26 -2.10
CA VAL A 60 0.58 23.21 -1.32
C VAL A 60 0.87 21.76 -0.93
N ARG A 61 1.93 21.19 -1.51
CA ARG A 61 2.52 19.91 -1.10
C ARG A 61 3.93 20.16 -0.56
N SER A 62 4.27 19.51 0.56
CA SER A 62 5.66 19.43 1.02
C SER A 62 6.54 18.82 -0.07
N ARG A 63 7.80 19.24 -0.13
CA ARG A 63 8.75 18.77 -1.16
C ARG A 63 8.86 17.24 -1.20
N ASP A 64 8.77 16.60 -0.04
CA ASP A 64 8.88 15.15 0.14
C ASP A 64 7.63 14.37 -0.31
N LEU A 65 6.52 15.07 -0.61
CA LEU A 65 5.27 14.48 -1.08
C LEU A 65 5.00 14.83 -2.55
N ARG A 66 5.97 15.38 -3.27
CA ARG A 66 5.83 15.69 -4.69
C ARG A 66 5.81 14.40 -5.49
N TRP A 67 4.92 14.36 -6.47
CA TRP A 67 4.90 13.29 -7.45
C TRP A 67 6.01 13.53 -8.48
N ASP A 68 6.90 12.55 -8.66
CA ASP A 68 8.00 12.55 -9.63
C ASP A 68 7.95 11.34 -10.57
N GLY A 69 6.75 10.78 -10.78
CA GLY A 69 6.54 9.53 -11.51
C GLY A 69 6.32 8.32 -10.59
N ARG A 70 6.59 8.48 -9.28
CA ARG A 70 6.31 7.45 -8.28
C ARG A 70 5.65 8.06 -7.06
N ASP A 71 4.86 7.26 -6.35
CA ASP A 71 4.29 7.67 -5.07
C ASP A 71 5.38 7.65 -3.98
N PRO A 72 5.73 8.79 -3.36
CA PRO A 72 6.81 8.83 -2.36
C PRO A 72 6.51 8.03 -1.08
N PRO A 73 5.32 8.13 -0.44
CA PRO A 73 5.03 7.35 0.75
C PRO A 73 4.69 5.87 0.44
N THR A 74 4.14 5.59 -0.74
CA THR A 74 3.67 4.25 -1.15
C THR A 74 4.23 3.81 -2.50
N PRO A 75 5.56 3.72 -2.67
CA PRO A 75 6.15 3.36 -3.96
C PRO A 75 5.69 1.96 -4.39
N PHE A 76 5.22 1.82 -5.63
CA PHE A 76 4.81 0.53 -6.21
C PHE A 76 6.02 -0.40 -6.42
N PRO A 77 6.06 -1.62 -5.86
CA PRO A 77 7.17 -2.56 -6.05
C PRO A 77 7.01 -3.27 -7.39
N GLY A 78 7.25 -2.55 -8.48
CA GLY A 78 7.10 -3.05 -9.84
C GLY A 78 7.28 -1.92 -10.84
N GLU A 79 7.02 -2.22 -12.11
CA GLU A 79 7.17 -1.29 -13.24
C GLU A 79 6.09 -1.55 -14.28
N ASN A 80 5.57 -0.49 -14.90
CA ASN A 80 4.61 -0.56 -16.00
C ASN A 80 3.41 -1.49 -15.71
N GLY A 81 2.82 -1.35 -14.51
CA GLY A 81 1.68 -2.16 -14.07
C GLY A 81 2.02 -3.59 -13.70
N THR A 82 3.27 -4.02 -13.85
CA THR A 82 3.74 -5.37 -13.51
C THR A 82 4.32 -5.37 -12.10
N LEU A 83 3.71 -6.15 -11.22
CA LEU A 83 4.13 -6.30 -9.82
C LEU A 83 5.34 -7.25 -9.71
N ASP A 84 6.37 -6.82 -9.00
CA ASP A 84 7.43 -7.70 -8.50
C ASP A 84 6.99 -8.30 -7.16
N VAL A 85 6.56 -9.57 -7.20
CA VAL A 85 5.98 -10.28 -6.06
C VAL A 85 7.00 -10.46 -4.93
N GLU A 86 8.26 -10.76 -5.25
CA GLU A 86 9.29 -10.99 -4.24
C GLU A 86 9.65 -9.68 -3.54
N ARG A 87 9.83 -8.61 -4.31
CA ARG A 87 10.06 -7.27 -3.75
C ARG A 87 8.88 -6.75 -2.94
N ALA A 88 7.65 -7.09 -3.32
CA ALA A 88 6.45 -6.77 -2.54
C ALA A 88 6.45 -7.53 -1.20
N ARG A 89 6.75 -8.83 -1.23
CA ARG A 89 6.85 -9.69 -0.03
C ARG A 89 7.91 -9.18 0.95
N ASP A 90 9.12 -8.86 0.48
CA ASP A 90 10.20 -8.33 1.31
C ASP A 90 9.79 -7.02 2.02
N ARG A 91 9.06 -6.16 1.31
CA ARG A 91 8.57 -4.89 1.87
C ARG A 91 7.47 -5.05 2.91
N PHE A 92 6.64 -6.07 2.75
CA PHE A 92 5.62 -6.43 3.74
C PHE A 92 6.26 -7.08 4.97
N ALA A 93 7.20 -8.00 4.77
CA ALA A 93 7.97 -8.62 5.86
C ALA A 93 8.71 -7.57 6.71
N THR A 94 9.37 -6.60 6.07
CA THR A 94 10.06 -5.48 6.76
C THR A 94 9.10 -4.62 7.62
N ARG A 95 7.80 -4.63 7.31
CA ARG A 95 6.76 -3.91 8.05
C ARG A 95 6.02 -4.78 9.07
N GLY A 96 6.52 -5.99 9.36
CA GLY A 96 5.87 -6.93 10.27
C GLY A 96 4.61 -7.59 9.69
N ILE A 97 4.36 -7.43 8.38
CA ILE A 97 3.24 -8.07 7.69
C ILE A 97 3.76 -9.38 7.11
N ALA A 98 3.63 -10.47 7.86
CA ALA A 98 3.88 -11.81 7.34
C ALA A 98 2.57 -12.51 6.98
N THR A 99 2.55 -13.17 5.81
CA THR A 99 1.44 -14.04 5.40
C THR A 99 1.73 -15.45 5.91
N ARG A 100 0.95 -15.94 6.88
CA ARG A 100 1.04 -17.35 7.30
C ARG A 100 0.31 -18.21 6.27
N THR A 101 1.03 -18.67 5.24
CA THR A 101 0.44 -19.57 4.22
C THR A 101 0.32 -20.97 4.82
N THR A 102 -0.81 -21.25 5.46
CA THR A 102 -1.28 -22.62 5.69
C THR A 102 -2.56 -22.80 4.89
N VAL A 103 -2.41 -23.08 3.59
CA VAL A 103 -3.49 -23.65 2.77
C VAL A 103 -3.21 -25.14 2.71
N THR A 104 -3.82 -25.88 3.63
CA THR A 104 -3.95 -27.34 3.54
C THR A 104 -5.30 -27.62 2.90
N TRP A 105 -5.29 -28.22 1.71
CA TRP A 105 -6.47 -28.79 1.06
C TRP A 105 -6.96 -30.04 1.79
#